data_AF-A0A963I424-F1
#
_entry.id   AF-A0A963I424-F1
#
_cell.length_a   1.000
_cell.length_b   1.000
_cell.length_c   1.000
_cell.angle_alpha   90.00
_cell.angle_beta   90.00
_cell.angle_gamma   90.00
#
_symmetry.space_group_name_H-M   'P 1'
#
loop_
_entity.id
_entity.type
_entity.pdbx_description
1 polymer ?
#
loop_
_entity_poly.entity_id
_entity_poly.type
_entity_poly.pdbx_seq_one_letter_code
_entity_poly.pdbx_strand_id
1 'polypeptide(L)'
;PFMFIFNTQLLLIGIDSSLHLVLVIGSAIIANLLFAAATQGWFMTRNRWWESIALLVICFSLFRPGFWMDMIYPPYERLPGTKVLEVAGTLPAEARLRIFIEGINIDGDEVHKGVLLPLGEANPDGRKRLAAEGVNVVPFGDALQVSGVRFGSRAEKLGIETGFSITAVEMESDRPAKEWIYLPALLLLGGLIVIQRSRAGKA
;
A
#
# COMPACT_ATOMS: atom_id res chain seq x y z
N PRO A 1 -17.31 9.65 6.46
CA PRO A 1 -17.09 8.22 6.81
C PRO A 1 -16.29 7.43 5.74
N PHE A 2 -16.65 7.52 4.45
CA PHE A 2 -15.99 6.77 3.37
C PHE A 2 -14.51 7.15 3.15
N MET A 3 -14.14 8.41 3.38
CA MET A 3 -12.79 8.94 3.14
C MET A 3 -11.70 8.28 3.99
N PHE A 4 -12.02 7.83 5.20
CA PHE A 4 -11.07 7.17 6.11
C PHE A 4 -10.58 5.81 5.59
N ILE A 5 -11.37 5.15 4.73
CA ILE A 5 -11.00 3.86 4.12
C ILE A 5 -9.85 4.04 3.12
N PHE A 6 -9.80 5.19 2.43
CA PHE A 6 -8.80 5.47 1.41
C PHE A 6 -7.58 6.21 1.93
N ASN A 7 -7.68 6.82 3.11
CA ASN A 7 -6.56 7.46 3.75
C ASN A 7 -6.54 7.17 5.26
N THR A 8 -5.75 6.17 5.64
CA THR A 8 -5.52 5.76 7.03
C THR A 8 -4.82 6.84 7.86
N GLN A 9 -4.15 7.82 7.25
CA GLN A 9 -3.56 8.94 7.99
C GLN A 9 -4.63 9.82 8.64
N LEU A 10 -5.86 9.83 8.11
CA LEU A 10 -6.98 10.50 8.77
C LEU A 10 -7.40 9.78 10.06
N LEU A 11 -7.00 8.52 10.25
CA LEU A 11 -7.12 7.75 11.49
C LEU A 11 -5.88 7.89 12.39
N LEU A 12 -4.97 8.81 12.07
CA LEU A 12 -3.69 9.03 12.75
C LEU A 12 -2.70 7.85 12.64
N ILE A 13 -2.91 6.95 11.67
CA ILE A 13 -2.02 5.81 11.43
C ILE A 13 -0.94 6.23 10.41
N GLY A 14 0.34 6.02 10.75
CA GLY A 14 1.47 6.35 9.88
C GLY A 14 1.75 7.86 9.77
N ILE A 15 1.63 8.58 10.88
CA ILE A 15 1.98 10.01 10.98
C ILE A 15 3.28 10.13 11.79
N ASP A 16 4.34 10.54 11.12
CA ASP A 16 5.68 10.61 11.73
C ASP A 16 6.01 11.99 12.35
N SER A 17 5.24 13.04 12.04
CA SER A 17 5.52 14.39 12.55
C SER A 17 4.27 15.27 12.71
N SER A 18 4.36 16.30 13.56
CA SER A 18 3.31 17.30 13.75
C SER A 18 3.02 18.10 12.49
N LEU A 19 4.04 18.38 11.66
CA LEU A 19 3.87 19.02 10.36
C LEU A 19 3.09 18.13 9.39
N HIS A 20 3.40 16.84 9.36
CA HIS A 20 2.67 15.86 8.55
C HIS A 20 1.20 15.79 8.99
N LEU A 21 0.92 15.79 10.29
CA LEU A 21 -0.44 15.85 10.82
C LEU A 21 -1.21 17.08 10.33
N VAL A 22 -0.63 18.28 10.48
CA VAL A 22 -1.27 19.54 10.06
C VAL A 22 -1.53 19.53 8.56
N LEU A 23 -0.59 19.01 7.78
CA LEU A 23 -0.71 18.89 6.34
C LEU A 23 -1.85 17.95 5.94
N VAL A 24 -1.98 16.78 6.57
CA VAL A 24 -3.08 15.81 6.32
C VAL A 24 -4.44 16.37 6.71
N ILE A 25 -4.54 17.04 7.87
CA ILE A 25 -5.79 17.68 8.30
C ILE A 25 -6.16 18.83 7.35
N GLY A 26 -5.18 19.69 7.02
CA GLY A 26 -5.38 20.81 6.12
C GLY A 26 -5.81 20.36 4.71
N SER A 27 -5.17 19.34 4.15
CA SER A 27 -5.54 18.79 2.85
C SER A 27 -6.96 18.20 2.86
N ALA A 28 -7.36 17.52 3.94
CA ALA A 28 -8.70 16.97 4.09
C ALA A 28 -9.78 18.06 4.20
N ILE A 29 -9.51 19.15 4.92
CA ILE A 29 -10.41 20.31 5.01
C ILE A 29 -10.58 20.94 3.62
N ILE A 30 -9.47 21.22 2.93
CA ILE A 30 -9.50 21.79 1.58
C ILE A 30 -10.30 20.87 0.65
N ALA A 31 -10.00 19.57 0.65
CA ALA A 31 -10.70 18.61 -0.21
C ALA A 31 -12.22 18.57 0.05
N ASN A 32 -12.66 18.62 1.32
CA ASN A 32 -14.08 18.73 1.66
C ASN A 32 -14.73 20.00 1.10
N LEU A 33 -14.05 21.15 1.17
CA LEU A 33 -14.54 22.40 0.61
C LEU A 33 -14.63 22.34 -0.92
N LEU A 34 -13.64 21.76 -1.59
CA LEU A 34 -13.64 21.59 -3.05
C LEU A 34 -14.75 20.64 -3.50
N PHE A 35 -15.01 19.57 -2.74
CA PHE A 35 -16.13 18.67 -3.01
C PHE A 35 -17.48 19.39 -2.91
N ALA A 36 -17.68 20.18 -1.85
CA ALA A 36 -18.87 20.99 -1.69
C ALA A 36 -19.02 22.00 -2.83
N ALA A 37 -17.95 22.71 -3.20
CA ALA A 37 -17.96 23.66 -4.29
C ALA A 37 -18.27 23.02 -5.66
N ALA A 38 -17.74 21.81 -5.90
CA ALA A 38 -18.00 21.07 -7.13
C ALA A 38 -19.45 20.61 -7.23
N THR A 39 -20.01 20.09 -6.13
CA THR A 39 -21.40 19.59 -6.07
C THR A 39 -22.44 20.71 -6.07
N GLN A 40 -22.15 21.84 -5.42
CA GLN A 40 -22.99 23.04 -5.46
C GLN A 40 -22.88 23.81 -6.80
N GLY A 41 -21.88 23.50 -7.62
CA GLY A 41 -21.64 24.18 -8.90
C GLY A 41 -21.15 25.62 -8.74
N TRP A 42 -20.63 25.98 -7.57
CA TRP A 42 -20.20 27.33 -7.24
C TRP A 42 -18.96 27.29 -6.34
N PHE A 43 -17.89 27.99 -6.74
CA PHE A 43 -16.66 28.09 -5.96
C PHE A 43 -16.32 29.55 -5.60
N MET A 44 -15.85 30.34 -6.57
CA MET A 44 -15.87 31.82 -6.49
C MET A 44 -16.83 32.43 -7.52
N THR A 45 -17.01 31.72 -8.63
CA THR A 45 -18.00 32.03 -9.65
C THR A 45 -18.76 30.74 -9.97
N ARG A 46 -19.81 30.84 -10.79
CA ARG A 46 -20.51 29.66 -11.29
C ARG A 46 -19.54 28.77 -12.08
N ASN A 47 -19.40 27.53 -11.63
CA ASN A 47 -18.50 26.56 -12.23
C ASN A 47 -18.98 26.17 -13.63
N ARG A 48 -18.06 26.07 -14.57
CA ARG A 48 -18.27 25.32 -15.82
C ARG A 48 -18.26 23.83 -15.52
N TRP A 49 -18.90 23.03 -16.37
CA TRP A 49 -18.95 21.57 -16.19
C TRP A 49 -17.55 20.95 -16.03
N TRP A 50 -16.56 21.42 -16.79
CA TRP A 50 -15.16 20.98 -16.68
C TRP A 50 -14.46 21.50 -15.42
N GLU A 51 -14.84 22.69 -14.89
CA GLU A 51 -14.30 23.22 -13.62
C GLU A 51 -14.77 22.35 -12.46
N SER A 52 -16.03 21.90 -12.48
CA SER A 52 -16.55 20.94 -11.49
C SER A 52 -15.81 19.61 -11.57
N ILE A 53 -15.55 19.06 -12.77
CA ILE A 53 -14.76 17.84 -12.93
C ILE A 53 -13.33 18.04 -12.40
N ALA A 54 -12.68 19.15 -12.74
CA ALA A 54 -11.34 19.47 -12.25
C ALA A 54 -11.31 19.57 -10.72
N LEU A 55 -12.29 20.26 -10.11
CA LEU A 55 -12.44 20.33 -8.65
C LEU A 55 -12.61 18.94 -8.01
N LEU A 56 -13.38 18.05 -8.63
CA LEU A 56 -13.53 16.67 -8.16
C LEU A 56 -12.23 15.87 -8.27
N VAL A 57 -11.46 16.03 -9.35
CA VAL A 57 -10.16 15.37 -9.52
C VAL A 57 -9.15 15.88 -8.49
N ILE A 58 -9.11 17.19 -8.25
CA ILE A 58 -8.24 17.79 -7.22
C ILE A 58 -8.64 17.27 -5.83
N CYS A 59 -9.94 17.32 -5.52
CA CYS A 59 -10.51 16.78 -4.28
C CYS A 59 -10.11 15.31 -4.08
N PHE A 60 -10.30 14.46 -5.10
CA PHE A 60 -9.92 13.06 -5.07
C PHE A 60 -8.41 12.89 -4.82
N SER A 61 -7.57 13.70 -5.47
CA SER A 61 -6.11 13.64 -5.34
C SER A 61 -5.63 14.03 -3.93
N LEU A 62 -6.27 15.03 -3.31
CA LEU A 62 -5.97 15.42 -1.92
C LEU A 62 -6.41 14.36 -0.91
N PHE A 63 -7.55 13.70 -1.17
CA PHE A 63 -8.05 12.67 -0.29
C PHE A 63 -7.33 11.33 -0.42
N ARG A 64 -7.01 10.90 -1.65
CA ARG A 64 -6.37 9.63 -1.95
C ARG A 64 -5.12 9.84 -2.80
N PRO A 65 -4.07 10.50 -2.26
CA PRO A 65 -2.82 10.68 -2.99
C PRO A 65 -2.16 9.34 -3.33
N GLY A 66 -2.35 8.33 -2.46
CA GLY A 66 -1.84 6.97 -2.67
C GLY A 66 -2.32 6.33 -3.97
N PHE A 67 -3.52 6.66 -4.49
CA PHE A 67 -4.00 6.10 -5.75
C PHE A 67 -3.05 6.41 -6.92
N TRP A 68 -2.61 7.66 -7.02
CA TRP A 68 -1.69 8.09 -8.06
C TRP A 68 -0.29 7.57 -7.79
N MET A 69 0.12 7.56 -6.52
CA MET A 69 1.44 7.08 -6.13
C MET A 69 1.61 5.59 -6.41
N ASP A 70 0.61 4.77 -6.08
CA ASP A 70 0.63 3.32 -6.30
C ASP A 70 0.70 2.96 -7.81
N MET A 71 0.25 3.86 -8.69
CA MET A 71 0.33 3.68 -10.15
C MET A 71 1.72 3.97 -10.71
N ILE A 72 2.49 4.85 -10.05
CA ILE A 72 3.87 5.19 -10.47
C ILE A 72 4.88 4.30 -9.72
N TYR A 73 4.66 4.12 -8.42
CA TYR A 73 5.48 3.34 -7.49
C TYR A 73 4.58 2.36 -6.74
N PRO A 74 4.47 1.11 -7.22
CA PRO A 74 3.72 0.06 -6.54
C PRO A 74 4.18 -0.11 -5.08
N PRO A 75 3.25 -0.38 -4.14
CA PRO A 75 3.59 -0.49 -2.72
C PRO A 75 4.48 -1.69 -2.39
N TYR A 76 4.43 -2.75 -3.20
CA TYR A 76 5.21 -3.96 -3.00
C TYR A 76 5.97 -4.31 -4.27
N GLU A 77 7.24 -4.68 -4.11
CA GLU A 77 8.05 -5.29 -5.16
C GLU A 77 8.00 -6.81 -5.02
N ARG A 78 7.72 -7.50 -6.11
CA ARG A 78 7.64 -8.96 -6.15
C ARG A 78 9.00 -9.53 -6.55
N LEU A 79 9.70 -10.08 -5.56
CA LEU A 79 11.01 -10.71 -5.71
C LEU A 79 10.88 -12.22 -5.92
N PRO A 80 11.87 -12.88 -6.58
CA PRO A 80 11.90 -14.33 -6.72
C PRO A 80 11.88 -15.03 -5.35
N GLY A 81 11.19 -16.17 -5.26
CA GLY A 81 11.08 -16.93 -4.01
C GLY A 81 12.41 -17.37 -3.42
N THR A 82 13.47 -17.48 -4.24
CA THR A 82 14.85 -17.74 -3.79
C THR A 82 15.40 -16.68 -2.83
N LYS A 83 14.91 -15.43 -2.93
CA LYS A 83 15.28 -14.33 -2.03
C LYS A 83 14.53 -14.33 -0.70
N VAL A 84 13.61 -15.27 -0.46
CA VAL A 84 12.79 -15.29 0.77
C VAL A 84 13.65 -15.33 2.04
N LEU A 85 14.80 -16.02 2.02
CA LEU A 85 15.72 -16.10 3.15
C LEU A 85 16.42 -14.76 3.43
N GLU A 86 16.79 -14.05 2.38
CA GLU A 86 17.40 -12.71 2.48
C GLU A 86 16.37 -11.72 3.03
N VAL A 87 15.18 -11.66 2.43
CA VAL A 87 14.09 -10.76 2.87
C VAL A 87 13.65 -11.07 4.30
N ALA A 88 13.55 -12.36 4.67
CA ALA A 88 13.24 -12.76 6.05
C ALA A 88 14.33 -12.31 7.04
N GLY A 89 15.60 -12.23 6.63
CA GLY A 89 16.70 -11.76 7.46
C GLY A 89 16.73 -10.25 7.66
N THR A 90 16.24 -9.47 6.69
CA THR A 90 16.30 -8.00 6.73
C THR A 90 15.11 -7.33 7.42
N LEU A 91 13.96 -7.99 7.47
CA LEU A 91 12.75 -7.39 8.04
C LEU A 91 12.84 -7.20 9.57
N PRO A 92 12.20 -6.16 10.14
CA PRO A 92 12.17 -5.96 11.59
C PRO A 92 11.43 -7.08 12.32
N ALA A 93 11.58 -7.16 13.65
CA ALA A 93 10.86 -8.11 14.48
C ALA A 93 9.33 -7.94 14.34
N GLU A 94 8.56 -9.02 14.44
CA GLU A 94 7.09 -9.03 14.30
C GLU A 94 6.57 -8.58 12.91
N ALA A 95 7.45 -8.43 11.91
CA ALA A 95 7.05 -8.10 10.56
C ALA A 95 6.22 -9.22 9.92
N ARG A 96 5.34 -8.89 8.98
CA ARG A 96 4.55 -9.87 8.23
C ARG A 96 5.14 -10.04 6.83
N LEU A 97 5.73 -11.21 6.58
CA LEU A 97 6.29 -11.55 5.28
C LEU A 97 5.22 -12.13 4.38
N ARG A 98 4.97 -11.52 3.23
CA ARG A 98 4.07 -12.10 2.22
C ARG A 98 4.86 -13.00 1.28
N ILE A 99 4.53 -14.28 1.29
CA ILE A 99 5.13 -15.28 0.40
C ILE A 99 4.06 -15.90 -0.49
N PHE A 100 4.43 -16.23 -1.72
CA PHE A 100 3.58 -16.96 -2.65
C PHE A 100 4.09 -18.38 -2.75
N ILE A 101 3.18 -19.33 -2.54
CA ILE A 101 3.45 -20.76 -2.50
C ILE A 101 2.62 -21.48 -3.55
N GLU A 102 3.21 -22.53 -4.10
CA GLU A 102 2.65 -23.35 -5.16
C GLU A 102 2.96 -24.83 -4.93
N GLY A 103 1.96 -25.70 -5.06
CA GLY A 103 2.17 -27.14 -4.96
C GLY A 103 0.86 -27.93 -4.96
N ILE A 104 0.98 -29.25 -4.83
CA ILE A 104 -0.16 -30.17 -4.73
C ILE A 104 -0.42 -30.44 -3.26
N ASN A 105 -1.64 -30.14 -2.79
CA ASN A 105 -2.01 -30.41 -1.40
C ASN A 105 -2.27 -31.92 -1.17
N ILE A 106 -2.51 -32.31 0.08
CA ILE A 106 -2.83 -33.70 0.43
C ILE A 106 -4.08 -34.27 -0.26
N ASP A 107 -5.00 -33.42 -0.72
CA ASP A 107 -6.22 -33.82 -1.42
C ASP A 107 -6.00 -34.03 -2.93
N GLY A 108 -4.81 -33.70 -3.44
CA GLY A 108 -4.44 -33.82 -4.85
C GLY A 108 -4.77 -32.58 -5.70
N ASP A 109 -5.20 -31.48 -5.08
CA ASP A 109 -5.51 -30.23 -5.75
C ASP A 109 -4.25 -29.36 -5.91
N GLU A 110 -4.13 -28.70 -7.07
CA GLU A 110 -3.11 -27.67 -7.31
C GLU A 110 -3.47 -26.38 -6.57
N VAL A 111 -2.58 -25.93 -5.69
CA VAL A 111 -2.77 -24.74 -4.86
C VAL A 111 -1.75 -23.68 -5.25
N HIS A 112 -2.24 -22.51 -5.63
CA HIS A 112 -1.44 -21.30 -5.81
C HIS A 112 -2.00 -20.21 -4.91
N LYS A 113 -1.28 -19.82 -3.86
CA LYS A 113 -1.77 -18.79 -2.93
C LYS A 113 -0.66 -17.94 -2.32
N GLY A 114 -1.02 -16.70 -2.00
CA GLY A 114 -0.21 -15.82 -1.16
C GLY A 114 -0.58 -15.96 0.30
N VAL A 115 0.41 -16.17 1.18
CA VAL A 115 0.23 -16.23 2.63
C VAL A 115 1.04 -15.15 3.33
N LEU A 116 0.45 -14.54 4.35
CA LEU A 116 1.11 -13.55 5.22
C LEU A 116 1.66 -14.26 6.44
N LEU A 117 2.94 -14.61 6.40
CA LEU A 117 3.63 -15.26 7.49
C LEU A 117 4.10 -14.20 8.51
N PRO A 118 3.56 -14.18 9.75
CA PRO A 118 4.12 -13.34 10.79
C PRO A 118 5.50 -13.88 11.16
N LEU A 119 6.53 -13.06 10.98
CA LEU A 119 7.88 -13.36 11.43
C LEU A 119 7.99 -12.95 12.90
N GLY A 120 8.45 -13.82 13.78
CA GLY A 120 8.73 -13.46 15.18
C GLY A 120 9.97 -12.57 15.31
N GLU A 121 10.82 -12.89 16.29
CA GLU A 121 12.03 -12.13 16.57
C GLU A 121 12.92 -11.92 15.33
N ALA A 122 13.55 -10.75 15.26
CA ALA A 122 14.49 -10.45 14.19
C ALA A 122 15.70 -11.37 14.28
N ASN A 123 16.06 -12.01 13.17
CA ASN A 123 17.24 -12.86 13.09
C ASN A 123 17.91 -12.66 11.72
N PRO A 124 19.21 -12.29 11.67
CA PRO A 124 19.94 -12.13 10.41
C PRO A 124 19.95 -13.41 9.56
N ASP A 125 19.85 -14.57 10.19
CA ASP A 125 19.70 -15.85 9.52
C ASP A 125 18.20 -16.11 9.24
N GLY A 126 17.74 -15.70 8.05
CA GLY A 126 16.35 -15.86 7.65
C GLY A 126 15.88 -17.31 7.62
N ARG A 127 16.78 -18.29 7.46
CA ARG A 127 16.42 -19.72 7.52
C ARG A 127 16.04 -20.12 8.93
N LYS A 128 16.84 -19.72 9.93
CA LYS A 128 16.48 -19.93 11.35
C LYS A 128 15.21 -19.20 11.72
N ARG A 129 15.00 -18.00 11.17
CA ARG A 129 13.80 -17.21 11.41
C ARG A 129 12.53 -17.89 10.90
N LEU A 130 12.54 -18.39 9.67
CA LEU A 130 11.42 -19.18 9.13
C LEU A 130 11.20 -20.47 9.92
N ALA A 131 12.27 -21.15 10.31
CA ALA A 131 12.20 -22.38 11.11
C ALA A 131 11.60 -22.15 12.51
N ALA A 132 11.81 -20.96 13.10
CA ALA A 132 11.19 -20.55 14.35
C ALA A 132 9.67 -20.40 14.20
N GLU A 133 9.20 -19.88 13.06
CA GLU A 133 7.77 -19.82 12.70
C GLU A 133 7.21 -21.16 12.20
N GLY A 134 8.04 -22.21 12.19
CA GLY A 134 7.65 -23.57 11.85
C GLY A 134 7.77 -23.90 10.36
N VAL A 135 8.47 -23.10 9.55
CA VAL A 135 8.70 -23.39 8.12
C VAL A 135 10.16 -23.74 7.90
N ASN A 136 10.43 -24.98 7.49
CA ASN A 136 11.74 -25.39 7.00
C ASN A 136 11.74 -25.36 5.47
N VAL A 137 12.76 -24.75 4.89
CA VAL A 137 12.95 -24.69 3.44
C VAL A 137 14.28 -25.28 3.03
N VAL A 138 14.31 -25.88 1.84
CA VAL A 138 15.49 -26.43 1.20
C VAL A 138 15.56 -25.95 -0.25
N PRO A 139 16.77 -25.72 -0.80
CA PRO A 139 16.93 -25.51 -2.23
C PRO A 139 16.48 -26.76 -3.00
N PHE A 140 15.71 -26.56 -4.07
CA PHE A 140 15.26 -27.59 -5.00
C PHE A 140 15.42 -27.08 -6.43
N GLY A 141 16.55 -27.43 -7.06
CA GLY A 141 16.97 -26.83 -8.34
C GLY A 141 17.15 -25.32 -8.19
N ASP A 142 16.47 -24.54 -9.03
CA ASP A 142 16.48 -23.08 -9.01
C ASP A 142 15.40 -22.47 -8.08
N ALA A 143 14.63 -23.30 -7.38
CA ALA A 143 13.55 -22.88 -6.48
C ALA A 143 13.88 -23.17 -5.01
N LEU A 144 13.11 -22.57 -4.10
CA LEU A 144 13.08 -22.94 -2.67
C LEU A 144 11.80 -23.72 -2.39
N GLN A 145 11.95 -24.92 -1.83
CA GLN A 145 10.83 -25.80 -1.49
C GLN A 145 10.71 -25.93 0.03
N VAL A 146 9.47 -25.98 0.53
CA VAL A 146 9.15 -26.25 1.93
C VAL A 146 9.42 -27.73 2.21
N SER A 147 10.46 -28.02 3.01
CA SER A 147 10.83 -29.38 3.38
C SER A 147 10.08 -29.90 4.59
N GLY A 148 9.45 -29.02 5.38
CA GLY A 148 8.67 -29.43 6.53
C GLY A 148 8.01 -28.26 7.21
N VAL A 149 6.79 -28.50 7.70
CA VAL A 149 6.01 -27.54 8.49
C VAL A 149 5.80 -28.11 9.89
N ARG A 150 6.07 -27.31 10.92
CA ARG A 150 5.90 -27.73 12.32
C ARG A 150 4.42 -27.78 12.65
N PHE A 151 3.96 -28.91 13.19
CA PHE A 151 2.59 -29.07 13.66
C PHE A 151 2.21 -28.03 14.73
N GLY A 152 1.01 -27.47 14.63
CA GLY A 152 0.47 -26.40 15.46
C GLY A 152 1.05 -25.00 15.17
N SER A 153 1.96 -24.86 14.20
CA SER A 153 2.60 -23.59 13.88
C SER A 153 1.66 -22.58 13.22
N ARG A 154 2.05 -21.30 13.22
CA ARG A 154 1.32 -20.26 12.49
C ARG A 154 1.36 -20.54 10.98
N ALA A 155 2.46 -21.06 10.48
CA ALA A 155 2.61 -21.47 9.09
C ALA A 155 1.62 -22.55 8.65
N GLU A 156 1.44 -23.60 9.46
CA GLU A 156 0.46 -24.67 9.18
C GLU A 156 -0.97 -24.11 9.16
N LYS A 157 -1.31 -23.21 10.10
CA LYS A 157 -2.63 -22.55 10.13
C LYS A 157 -2.91 -21.66 8.92
N LEU A 158 -1.87 -21.19 8.24
CA LEU A 158 -1.97 -20.46 6.97
C LEU A 158 -2.09 -21.43 5.77
N GLY A 159 -2.05 -22.74 6.03
CA GLY A 159 -2.11 -23.82 5.05
C GLY A 159 -0.83 -23.92 4.21
N ILE A 160 0.33 -23.65 4.80
CA ILE A 160 1.62 -24.01 4.20
C ILE A 160 1.80 -25.51 4.44
N GLU A 161 2.11 -26.26 3.38
CA GLU A 161 2.33 -27.70 3.43
C GLU A 161 3.74 -28.07 2.95
N THR A 162 4.19 -29.26 3.37
CA THR A 162 5.45 -29.85 2.90
C THR A 162 5.36 -30.18 1.41
N GLY A 163 6.40 -29.85 0.65
CA GLY A 163 6.46 -30.06 -0.80
C GLY A 163 6.08 -28.82 -1.62
N PHE A 164 5.51 -27.79 -1.00
CA PHE A 164 5.19 -26.54 -1.71
C PHE A 164 6.47 -25.78 -2.08
N SER A 165 6.49 -25.21 -3.28
CA SER A 165 7.53 -24.32 -3.77
C SER A 165 7.19 -22.87 -3.46
N ILE A 166 8.17 -22.10 -2.98
CA ILE A 166 8.04 -20.66 -2.79
C ILE A 166 8.39 -20.00 -4.12
N THR A 167 7.38 -19.45 -4.81
CA THR A 167 7.54 -18.85 -6.14
C THR A 167 7.93 -17.39 -6.07
N ALA A 168 7.40 -16.66 -5.09
CA ALA A 168 7.71 -15.24 -4.92
C ALA A 168 7.62 -14.79 -3.47
N VAL A 169 8.26 -13.65 -3.19
CA VAL A 169 8.17 -12.93 -1.93
C VAL A 169 7.92 -11.46 -2.23
N GLU A 170 7.01 -10.83 -1.49
CA GLU A 170 6.76 -9.38 -1.60
C GLU A 170 7.50 -8.63 -0.50
N MET A 171 8.23 -7.60 -0.91
CA MET A 171 8.91 -6.66 -0.02
C MET A 171 8.28 -5.27 -0.22
N GLU A 172 8.22 -4.48 0.85
CA GLU A 172 7.78 -3.09 0.74
C GLU A 172 8.79 -2.30 -0.13
N SER A 173 8.28 -1.61 -1.14
CA SER A 173 9.10 -0.89 -2.11
C SER A 173 9.60 0.43 -1.54
N ASP A 174 10.84 0.83 -1.87
CA ASP A 174 11.33 2.17 -1.58
C ASP A 174 10.61 3.18 -2.48
N ARG A 175 9.71 3.96 -1.87
CA ARG A 175 8.85 4.90 -2.60
C ARG A 175 8.84 6.26 -1.92
N PRO A 176 8.77 7.35 -2.71
CA PRO A 176 8.59 8.68 -2.14
C PRO A 176 7.29 8.78 -1.35
N ALA A 177 7.22 9.79 -0.48
CA ALA A 177 6.03 10.10 0.29
C ALA A 177 4.84 10.38 -0.66
N LYS A 178 3.67 9.76 -0.43
CA LYS A 178 2.50 9.96 -1.31
C LYS A 178 2.02 11.43 -1.35
N GLU A 179 2.38 12.22 -0.34
CA GLU A 179 2.09 13.65 -0.19
C GLU A 179 2.70 14.50 -1.31
N TRP A 180 3.68 13.97 -2.06
CA TRP A 180 4.18 14.59 -3.30
C TRP A 180 3.06 14.88 -4.31
N ILE A 181 1.97 14.10 -4.29
CA ILE A 181 0.78 14.32 -5.13
C ILE A 181 0.00 15.58 -4.74
N TYR A 182 0.20 16.12 -3.53
CA TYR A 182 -0.45 17.38 -3.13
C TYR A 182 0.08 18.58 -3.90
N LEU A 183 1.36 18.59 -4.29
CA LEU A 183 1.93 19.68 -5.08
C LEU A 183 1.22 19.87 -6.44
N PRO A 184 1.12 18.86 -7.33
CA PRO A 184 0.39 19.03 -8.59
C PRO A 184 -1.10 19.32 -8.36
N ALA A 185 -1.72 18.72 -7.34
CA ALA A 185 -3.13 19.00 -7.02
C ALA A 185 -3.37 20.47 -6.61
N LEU A 186 -2.50 21.03 -5.76
CA LEU A 186 -2.56 22.43 -5.32
C LEU A 186 -2.19 23.40 -6.44
N LEU A 187 -1.28 23.03 -7.34
CA LEU A 187 -0.96 23.82 -8.53
C LEU A 187 -2.18 23.91 -9.47
N LEU A 188 -2.84 22.79 -9.73
CA LEU A 188 -4.09 22.76 -10.51
C LEU A 188 -5.18 23.61 -9.85
N LEU A 189 -5.31 23.53 -8.53
CA LEU A 189 -6.24 24.37 -7.77
C LEU A 189 -5.91 25.86 -7.93
N GLY A 190 -4.63 26.23 -7.78
CA GLY A 190 -4.17 27.61 -7.98
C GLY A 190 -4.49 28.13 -9.38
N GLY A 191 -4.27 27.31 -10.42
CA GLY A 191 -4.65 27.63 -11.80
C GLY A 191 -6.15 27.87 -11.94
N LEU A 192 -6.98 27.01 -11.34
CA LEU A 192 -8.43 27.16 -11.36
C LEU A 192 -8.90 28.44 -10.64
N ILE A 193 -8.27 28.79 -9.50
CA ILE A 193 -8.52 30.04 -8.78
C ILE A 193 -8.21 31.26 -9.64
N VAL A 194 -7.06 31.26 -10.34
CA VAL A 194 -6.68 32.37 -11.24
C VAL A 194 -7.68 32.52 -12.39
N ILE A 195 -8.08 31.42 -13.01
CA ILE A 195 -9.08 31.42 -14.09
C ILE A 195 -10.42 31.96 -13.57
N GLN A 196 -10.92 31.49 -12.43
CA GLN A 196 -12.19 31.96 -11.87
C GLN A 196 -12.11 33.43 -11.42
N ARG A 197 -11.01 33.88 -10.82
CA ARG A 197 -10.81 35.30 -10.45
C ARG A 197 -10.85 36.23 -11.65
N SER A 198 -10.23 35.84 -12.77
CA SER A 198 -10.27 36.63 -14.00
C SER A 198 -11.68 36.78 -14.58
N ARG A 199 -12.58 35.84 -14.27
CA ARG A 199 -14.00 35.89 -14.66
C ARG A 199 -14.85 36.69 -13.68
N ALA A 200 -14.57 36.58 -12.37
CA ALA A 200 -15.27 37.32 -11.33
C ALA A 200 -15.12 38.85 -11.52
N GLY A 201 -13.95 39.31 -11.97
CA GLY A 201 -13.72 40.73 -12.28
C GLY A 201 -14.36 41.22 -13.60
N LYS A 202 -14.99 40.32 -14.38
CA LYS A 202 -15.66 40.64 -15.66
C LYS A 202 -17.19 40.53 -15.57
N ALA A 203 -17.72 40.06 -14.44
CA ALA A 203 -19.15 39.90 -14.16
C ALA A 203 -19.61 41.03 -13.23
#